data_AF-A0A838EWY8-F1
#
_entry.id   AF-A0A838EWY8-F1
#
_cell.length_a   1.000
_cell.length_b   1.000
_cell.length_c   1.000
_cell.angle_alpha   90.00
_cell.angle_beta   90.00
_cell.angle_gamma   90.00
#
_symmetry.space_group_name_H-M   'P 1'
#
loop_
_entity.id
_entity.type
_entity.pdbx_description
1 polymer ?
#
loop_
_entity_poly.entity_id
_entity_poly.type
_entity_poly.pdbx_seq_one_letter_code
_entity_poly.pdbx_strand_id
1 'polypeptide(L)'
;MQTLISYYRKIELFFGNMKFAVVIITLFAICLGYGTFMESYHGTEYANRLVYKSFFFMAIQFCMFLSIVFATLIRLPPRKHLYGFYVIHAGLIILFLGSFVTYQSGVDGT
;
A
#
# COMPACT_ATOMS: atom_id res chain seq x y z
N MET A 1 31.20 -3.76 2.09
CA MET A 1 30.17 -3.99 1.04
C MET A 1 29.29 -5.21 1.30
N GLN A 2 29.83 -6.39 1.63
CA GLN A 2 29.02 -7.61 1.80
C GLN A 2 27.96 -7.53 2.92
N THR A 3 28.28 -6.85 4.03
CA THR A 3 27.32 -6.61 5.13
C THR A 3 26.12 -5.77 4.69
N LEU A 4 26.33 -4.68 3.96
CA LEU A 4 25.23 -3.83 3.43
C LEU A 4 24.32 -4.61 2.47
N ILE A 5 24.89 -5.43 1.59
CA ILE A 5 24.13 -6.28 0.66
C ILE A 5 23.29 -7.31 1.43
N SER A 6 23.82 -7.88 2.52
CA SER A 6 23.09 -8.83 3.36
C SER A 6 21.91 -8.19 4.10
N TYR A 7 22.07 -6.94 4.56
CA TYR A 7 20.98 -6.19 5.20
C TYR A 7 19.88 -5.82 4.20
N TYR A 8 20.25 -5.34 3.01
CA TYR A 8 19.31 -5.04 1.94
C TYR A 8 18.46 -6.26 1.56
N ARG A 9 19.09 -7.42 1.37
CA ARG A 9 18.39 -8.66 1.03
C ARG A 9 17.43 -9.11 2.13
N LYS A 10 17.78 -8.93 3.41
CA LYS A 10 16.87 -9.25 4.53
C LYS A 10 15.64 -8.35 4.53
N ILE A 11 15.81 -7.06 4.27
CA ILE A 11 14.73 -6.08 4.17
C ILE A 11 13.82 -6.44 2.99
N GLU A 12 14.41 -6.67 1.82
CA GLU A 12 13.68 -7.06 0.61
C GLU A 12 12.83 -8.32 0.85
N LEU A 13 13.42 -9.37 1.41
CA LEU A 13 12.73 -10.61 1.74
C LEU A 13 11.64 -10.44 2.81
N PHE A 14 11.80 -9.51 3.75
CA PHE A 14 10.81 -9.22 4.78
C PHE A 14 9.58 -8.53 4.18
N PHE A 15 9.77 -7.45 3.43
CA PHE A 15 8.68 -6.70 2.81
C PHE A 15 8.01 -7.44 1.64
N GLY A 16 8.77 -8.24 0.89
CA GLY A 16 8.26 -9.10 -0.18
C GLY A 16 7.65 -10.43 0.32
N ASN A 17 7.60 -10.66 1.63
CA ASN A 17 6.99 -11.85 2.20
C ASN A 17 5.47 -11.83 2.05
N MET A 18 4.90 -12.93 1.56
CA MET A 18 3.44 -13.10 1.44
C MET A 18 2.72 -12.92 2.78
N LYS A 19 3.31 -13.37 3.90
CA LYS A 19 2.70 -13.20 5.23
C LYS A 19 2.57 -11.73 5.62
N PHE A 20 3.60 -10.93 5.32
CA PHE A 20 3.57 -9.49 5.56
C PHE A 20 2.48 -8.82 4.71
N ALA A 21 2.40 -9.17 3.43
CA ALA A 21 1.37 -8.66 2.52
C ALA A 21 -0.05 -8.98 2.99
N VAL A 22 -0.30 -10.21 3.47
CA VAL A 22 -1.62 -10.59 3.99
C VAL A 22 -1.96 -9.77 5.25
N VAL A 23 -1.02 -9.66 6.19
CA VAL A 23 -1.24 -8.89 7.43
C VAL A 23 -1.54 -7.43 7.13
N ILE A 24 -0.78 -6.79 6.22
CA ILE A 24 -0.97 -5.37 5.92
C ILE A 24 -2.30 -5.12 5.19
N ILE A 25 -2.70 -6.00 4.27
CA ILE A 25 -3.99 -5.89 3.56
C ILE A 25 -5.17 -6.10 4.52
N THR A 26 -5.08 -7.06 5.45
CA THR A 26 -6.13 -7.25 6.46
C THR A 26 -6.28 -6.02 7.35
N LEU A 27 -5.17 -5.45 7.79
CA LEU A 27 -5.19 -4.27 8.64
C LEU A 27 -5.73 -3.04 7.87
N PHE A 28 -5.34 -2.88 6.61
CA PHE A 28 -5.90 -1.86 5.71
C PHE A 28 -7.42 -2.02 5.53
N ALA A 29 -7.91 -3.25 5.34
CA ALA A 29 -9.34 -3.53 5.20
C ALA A 29 -10.13 -3.21 6.48
N ILE A 30 -9.57 -3.48 7.67
CA ILE A 30 -10.19 -3.10 8.95
C ILE A 30 -10.27 -1.58 9.08
N CYS A 31 -9.19 -0.86 8.77
CA CYS A 31 -9.19 0.61 8.81
C CYS A 31 -10.21 1.21 7.83
N LEU A 32 -10.30 0.68 6.61
CA LEU A 32 -11.30 1.09 5.63
C LEU A 32 -12.71 0.83 6.13
N GLY A 33 -13.00 -0.38 6.63
CA GLY A 33 -14.31 -0.72 7.17
C GLY A 33 -14.72 0.21 8.30
N TYR A 34 -13.81 0.47 9.25
CA TYR A 34 -14.04 1.44 10.32
C TYR A 34 -14.27 2.86 9.77
N GLY A 35 -13.45 3.31 8.82
CA GLY A 35 -13.61 4.61 8.14
C GLY A 35 -14.98 4.76 7.47
N THR A 36 -15.46 3.73 6.78
CA THR A 36 -16.77 3.72 6.12
C THR A 36 -17.91 3.87 7.12
N PHE A 37 -17.85 3.19 8.26
CA PHE A 37 -18.85 3.38 9.32
C PHE A 37 -18.79 4.79 9.89
N MET A 38 -17.60 5.30 10.21
CA MET A 38 -17.44 6.65 10.76
C MET A 38 -17.92 7.73 9.79
N GLU A 39 -17.67 7.55 8.49
CA GLU A 39 -18.16 8.43 7.44
C GLU A 39 -19.69 8.42 7.36
N SER A 40 -20.30 7.24 7.48
CA SER A 40 -21.77 7.09 7.44
C SER A 40 -22.46 7.75 8.64
N TYR A 41 -21.85 7.72 9.82
CA TYR A 41 -22.46 8.27 11.05
C TYR A 41 -22.14 9.76 11.29
N HIS A 42 -20.95 10.21 10.92
CA HIS A 42 -20.43 11.53 11.32
C HIS A 42 -20.04 12.41 10.13
N GLY A 43 -20.19 11.91 8.90
CA GLY A 43 -19.86 12.62 7.67
C GLY A 43 -18.40 12.47 7.26
N THR A 44 -18.13 12.84 6.00
CA THR A 44 -16.84 12.66 5.33
C THR A 44 -15.70 13.47 5.96
N GLU A 45 -15.99 14.66 6.51
CA GLU A 45 -14.93 15.48 7.14
C GLU A 45 -14.38 14.83 8.42
N TYR A 46 -15.26 14.24 9.23
CA TYR A 46 -14.87 13.53 10.45
C TYR A 46 -14.04 12.28 10.13
N ALA A 47 -14.50 11.45 9.20
CA ALA A 47 -13.79 10.24 8.78
C ALA A 47 -12.42 10.57 8.15
N ASN A 48 -12.33 11.66 7.39
CA ASN A 48 -11.06 12.13 6.84
C ASN A 48 -10.06 12.47 7.93
N ARG A 49 -10.44 13.27 8.93
CA ARG A 49 -9.51 13.66 10.00
C ARG A 49 -9.12 12.49 10.89
N LEU A 50 -10.07 11.61 11.21
CA LEU A 50 -9.87 10.51 12.15
C LEU A 50 -9.11 9.34 11.51
N VAL A 51 -9.45 8.97 10.28
CA VAL A 51 -8.99 7.74 9.65
C VAL A 51 -8.14 8.05 8.42
N TYR A 52 -8.70 8.62 7.35
CA TYR A 52 -8.03 8.66 6.04
C TYR A 52 -6.79 9.55 5.99
N LYS A 53 -6.80 10.69 6.70
CA LYS A 53 -5.66 11.61 6.81
C LYS A 53 -4.85 11.38 8.09
N SER A 54 -5.10 10.29 8.81
CA SER A 54 -4.32 9.94 10.00
C SER A 54 -2.94 9.40 9.62
N PHE A 55 -1.95 9.69 10.47
CA PHE A 55 -0.59 9.18 10.29
C PHE A 55 -0.53 7.66 10.20
N PHE A 56 -1.35 6.95 10.99
CA PHE A 56 -1.41 5.50 10.98
C PHE A 56 -1.90 4.96 9.64
N PHE A 57 -2.99 5.51 9.11
CA PHE A 57 -3.54 5.06 7.83
C PHE A 57 -2.57 5.30 6.67
N MET A 58 -1.89 6.46 6.65
CA MET A 58 -0.84 6.74 5.68
C MET A 58 0.34 5.78 5.80
N ALA A 59 0.77 5.45 7.03
CA ALA A 59 1.85 4.49 7.26
C ALA A 59 1.49 3.09 6.76
N ILE A 60 0.24 2.66 6.93
CA ILE A 60 -0.26 1.37 6.44
C ILE A 60 -0.28 1.35 4.91
N GLN A 61 -0.82 2.40 4.29
CA GLN A 61 -0.82 2.57 2.84
C GLN A 61 0.60 2.54 2.27
N PHE A 62 1.54 3.26 2.89
CA PHE A 62 2.94 3.26 2.48
C PHE A 62 3.62 1.89 2.63
N CYS A 63 3.37 1.19 3.74
CA CYS A 63 3.85 -0.19 3.95
C CYS A 63 3.31 -1.16 2.88
N MET A 64 2.04 -1.01 2.51
CA MET A 64 1.42 -1.81 1.46
C MET A 64 2.07 -1.54 0.10
N PHE A 65 2.31 -0.27 -0.24
CA PHE A 65 3.02 0.12 -1.46
C PHE A 65 4.43 -0.50 -1.52
N LEU A 66 5.21 -0.38 -0.43
CA LEU A 66 6.53 -1.01 -0.35
C LEU A 66 6.45 -2.53 -0.54
N SER A 67 5.47 -3.19 0.08
CA SER A 67 5.28 -4.63 -0.07
C SER A 67 5.06 -5.03 -1.52
N ILE A 68 4.22 -4.30 -2.26
CA ILE A 68 3.95 -4.55 -3.69
C ILE A 68 5.22 -4.36 -4.52
N VAL A 69 5.97 -3.27 -4.30
CA VAL A 69 7.22 -2.99 -5.00
C VAL A 69 8.24 -4.11 -4.74
N PHE A 70 8.53 -4.44 -3.49
CA PHE A 70 9.49 -5.50 -3.17
C PHE A 70 9.04 -6.88 -3.66
N ALA A 71 7.74 -7.19 -3.58
CA ALA A 71 7.20 -8.44 -4.11
C ALA A 71 7.36 -8.57 -5.64
N THR A 72 7.35 -7.45 -6.38
CA THR A 72 7.66 -7.45 -7.82
C THR A 72 9.15 -7.56 -8.11
N LEU A 73 10.00 -6.85 -7.36
CA LEU A 73 11.45 -6.86 -7.55
C LEU A 73 12.06 -8.24 -7.33
N ILE A 74 11.64 -8.95 -6.28
CA ILE A 74 12.14 -10.30 -5.95
C ILE A 74 11.84 -11.33 -7.06
N ARG A 75 10.78 -11.11 -7.84
CA ARG A 75 10.31 -12.07 -8.84
C ARG A 75 10.87 -11.83 -10.24
N LEU A 76 11.69 -10.81 -10.44
CA LEU A 76 12.40 -10.56 -11.70
C LEU A 76 13.43 -11.67 -11.96
N PRO A 77 13.65 -12.12 -13.22
CA PRO A 77 13.08 -11.64 -14.48
C PRO A 77 11.67 -12.19 -14.79
N PRO A 78 10.85 -11.46 -15.56
CA PRO A 78 9.48 -11.85 -15.85
C PRO A 78 9.41 -13.14 -16.66
N ARG A 79 8.66 -14.12 -16.14
CA ARG A 79 8.37 -15.39 -16.82
C ARG A 79 7.00 -15.30 -17.50
N LYS A 80 6.80 -16.02 -18.61
CA LYS A 80 5.56 -15.94 -19.41
C LYS A 80 4.27 -16.22 -18.63
N HIS A 81 4.33 -17.06 -17.60
CA HIS A 81 3.17 -17.37 -16.75
C HIS A 81 2.87 -16.29 -15.68
N LEU A 82 3.80 -15.36 -15.45
CA LEU A 82 3.68 -14.29 -14.44
C LEU A 82 3.25 -12.95 -15.03
N TYR A 83 2.93 -12.86 -16.34
CA TYR A 83 2.52 -11.58 -16.91
C TYR A 83 1.31 -10.97 -16.20
N GLY A 84 0.31 -11.79 -15.85
CA GLY A 84 -0.83 -11.33 -15.06
C GLY A 84 -0.41 -10.77 -13.69
N PHE A 85 0.54 -11.43 -13.02
CA PHE A 85 1.10 -10.94 -11.76
C PHE A 85 1.70 -9.54 -11.92
N TYR A 86 2.55 -9.34 -12.93
CA TYR A 86 3.19 -8.03 -13.15
C TYR A 86 2.20 -6.94 -13.56
N VAL A 87 1.21 -7.25 -14.40
CA VAL A 87 0.18 -6.28 -14.82
C VAL A 87 -0.62 -5.78 -13.62
N ILE A 88 -1.07 -6.67 -12.74
CA ILE A 88 -1.84 -6.28 -11.55
C ILE A 88 -0.99 -5.43 -10.61
N HIS A 89 0.26 -5.84 -10.33
CA HIS A 89 1.11 -5.09 -9.39
C HIS A 89 1.54 -3.73 -9.97
N ALA A 90 1.81 -3.65 -11.27
CA ALA A 90 2.07 -2.39 -11.95
C ALA A 90 0.84 -1.47 -11.91
N GLY A 91 -0.36 -2.02 -12.13
CA GLY A 91 -1.62 -1.27 -11.98
C GLY A 91 -1.80 -0.72 -10.57
N LEU A 92 -1.55 -1.53 -9.54
CA LEU A 92 -1.62 -1.09 -8.14
C LEU A 92 -0.59 0.02 -7.83
N ILE A 93 0.62 -0.08 -8.35
CA ILE A 93 1.65 0.96 -8.22
C ILE A 93 1.18 2.27 -8.87
N ILE A 94 0.62 2.21 -10.08
CA ILE A 94 0.08 3.37 -10.80
C ILE A 94 -1.07 4.01 -10.00
N LEU A 95 -2.01 3.20 -9.49
CA LEU A 95 -3.12 3.71 -8.68
C LEU A 95 -2.63 4.39 -7.40
N PHE A 96 -1.61 3.84 -6.75
CA PHE A 96 -1.03 4.44 -5.55
C PHE A 96 -0.39 5.80 -5.85
N LEU A 97 0.39 5.89 -6.93
CA LEU A 97 0.98 7.16 -7.37
C LEU A 97 -0.09 8.18 -7.74
N GLY A 98 -1.14 7.77 -8.45
CA GLY A 98 -2.28 8.63 -8.76
C GLY A 98 -2.99 9.13 -7.51
N SER A 99 -3.24 8.25 -6.54
CA SER A 99 -3.83 8.61 -5.25
C SER A 99 -2.97 9.61 -4.48
N PHE A 100 -1.64 9.49 -4.53
CA PHE A 100 -0.73 10.45 -3.90
C PHE A 100 -0.79 11.84 -4.56
N VAL A 101 -0.95 11.90 -5.88
CA VAL A 101 -1.17 13.17 -6.59
C VAL A 101 -2.51 13.79 -6.18
N THR A 102 -3.58 12.99 -6.10
CA THR A 102 -4.89 13.45 -5.61
C THR A 102 -4.82 13.91 -4.16
N TYR A 103 -4.01 13.26 -3.31
CA TYR A 103 -3.85 13.69 -1.93
C TYR A 103 -3.22 15.09 -1.80
N GLN A 104 -2.28 15.45 -2.68
CA GLN A 104 -1.62 16.77 -2.66
C GLN A 104 -2.41 17.86 -3.38
N SER A 105 -3.02 17.53 -4.51
CA SER A 105 -3.61 18.51 -5.44
C SER A 105 -5.11 18.34 -5.64
N GLY A 106 -5.73 17.37 -4.97
CA GLY A 106 -7.15 17.10 -5.06
C GLY A 106 -7.96 18.20 -4.39
N VAL A 107 -9.05 18.58 -5.05
CA VAL A 107 -10.07 19.46 -4.49
C VAL A 107 -11.25 18.58 -4.11
N ASP A 108 -11.46 18.40 -2.82
CA ASP A 108 -12.60 17.66 -2.29
C ASP A 108 -13.88 18.48 -2.55
N GLY A 109 -14.96 17.80 -2.98
CA GLY A 109 -16.27 18.44 -3.15
C GLY A 109 -16.87 18.81 -1.80
N THR A 110 -17.43 20.02 -1.70
CA THR A 110 -18.17 20.51 -0.53
C THR A 110 -19.58 19.94 -0.45
#